data_AF-A0A537Z6J8-F1
#
_entry.id   AF-A0A537Z6J8-F1
#
_cell.length_a   1.000
_cell.length_b   1.000
_cell.length_c   1.000
_cell.angle_alpha   90.00
_cell.angle_beta   90.00
_cell.angle_gamma   90.00
#
_symmetry.space_group_name_H-M   'P 1'
#
loop_
_entity.id
_entity.type
_entity.pdbx_description
1 polymer ?
#
loop_
_entity_poly.entity_id
_entity_poly.type
_entity_poly.pdbx_seq_one_letter_code
_entity_poly.pdbx_strand_id
1 'polypeptide(L)'
;MNAPVLRLTQARWFRWLATQTPPGRALASRFVAGERLDDAIEAARSLAKNEIRAMLDHLGENVTAPEQASEAVNAYVGALDRIREEGDLDCMVSVKLSQLGLDFSSELCISHMERVMAAASSAGSVVMIDMESSAYVDRTLAIFRDLRARHDRLGLCLQCSLRRTQGDIRALPAGSIIRLVKGAYLEPPEIALTSRREVDAAFARCFVRLIDLGHTVHVATHDPTLIEGTKRFVQRRGVPWSRLEFQMLFGVRRDLQRRLARSGYPVRVYIPYGAEWYPYLTRRLAERPANMWFFLSNLVRRGR
;
A
#
# COMPACT_ATOMS: atom_id res chain seq x y z
N MET A 1 -11.82 -6.42 -10.40
CA MET A 1 -12.54 -6.77 -9.16
C MET A 1 -13.75 -7.64 -9.48
N ASN A 2 -14.14 -8.58 -8.61
CA ASN A 2 -15.32 -9.43 -8.85
C ASN A 2 -16.58 -8.80 -8.20
N ALA A 3 -17.43 -8.16 -9.01
CA ALA A 3 -18.62 -7.41 -8.56
C ALA A 3 -19.63 -8.18 -7.67
N PRO A 4 -19.90 -9.49 -7.88
CA PRO A 4 -20.77 -10.28 -7.02
C PRO A 4 -20.20 -10.46 -5.60
N VAL A 5 -18.87 -10.56 -5.48
CA VAL A 5 -18.19 -10.72 -4.19
C VAL A 5 -18.30 -9.43 -3.37
N LEU A 6 -18.20 -8.27 -4.03
CA LEU A 6 -18.36 -6.98 -3.37
C LEU A 6 -19.77 -6.78 -2.82
N ARG A 7 -20.81 -7.22 -3.54
CA ARG A 7 -22.21 -7.14 -3.06
C ARG A 7 -22.45 -8.06 -1.85
N LEU A 8 -21.85 -9.26 -1.84
CA LEU A 8 -21.95 -10.18 -0.70
C LEU A 8 -21.26 -9.61 0.55
N THR A 9 -20.07 -9.01 0.37
CA THR A 9 -19.30 -8.44 1.48
C THR A 9 -19.92 -7.14 2.02
N GLN A 10 -20.86 -6.52 1.32
CA GLN A 10 -21.64 -5.38 1.83
C GLN A 10 -22.89 -5.80 2.61
N ALA A 11 -23.25 -7.09 2.65
CA ALA A 11 -24.44 -7.56 3.35
C ALA A 11 -24.30 -7.41 4.88
N ARG A 12 -25.35 -6.93 5.55
CA ARG A 12 -25.36 -6.65 7.00
C ARG A 12 -25.00 -7.87 7.86
N TRP A 13 -25.47 -9.06 7.47
CA TRP A 13 -25.17 -10.32 8.17
C TRP A 13 -23.69 -10.73 8.01
N PHE A 14 -23.08 -10.46 6.85
CA PHE A 14 -21.67 -10.74 6.60
C PHE A 14 -20.77 -9.77 7.39
N ARG A 15 -21.17 -8.49 7.47
CA ARG A 15 -20.52 -7.49 8.34
C ARG A 15 -20.55 -7.93 9.78
N TRP A 16 -21.73 -8.33 10.28
CA TRP A 16 -21.87 -8.82 11.65
C TRP A 16 -20.99 -10.05 11.90
N LEU A 17 -20.99 -11.05 11.01
CA LEU A 17 -20.13 -12.24 11.17
C LEU A 17 -18.64 -11.88 11.21
N ALA A 18 -18.19 -11.00 10.33
CA ALA A 18 -16.78 -10.61 10.27
C ALA A 18 -16.35 -9.78 11.49
N THR A 19 -17.20 -8.89 12.00
CA THR A 19 -16.83 -7.92 13.06
C THR A 19 -17.20 -8.37 14.48
N GLN A 20 -18.24 -9.20 14.63
CA GLN A 20 -18.80 -9.55 15.95
C GLN A 20 -18.53 -11.00 16.37
N THR A 21 -18.01 -11.86 15.50
CA THR A 21 -17.68 -13.25 15.89
C THR A 21 -16.18 -13.45 16.12
N PRO A 22 -15.77 -14.24 17.13
CA PRO A 22 -14.37 -14.57 17.35
C PRO A 22 -13.65 -15.17 16.11
N PRO A 23 -14.28 -16.06 15.31
CA PRO A 23 -13.68 -16.55 14.06
C PRO A 23 -13.49 -15.45 13.01
N GLY A 24 -14.46 -14.54 12.86
CA GLY A 24 -14.35 -13.39 11.95
C GLY A 24 -13.19 -12.47 12.33
N ARG A 25 -13.07 -12.13 13.62
CA ARG A 25 -11.97 -11.31 14.15
C ARG A 25 -10.61 -12.00 14.00
N ALA A 26 -10.52 -13.30 14.27
CA ALA A 26 -9.27 -14.07 14.10
C ALA A 26 -8.81 -14.15 12.63
N LEU A 27 -9.73 -14.03 11.68
CA LEU A 27 -9.39 -13.98 10.27
C LEU A 27 -9.07 -12.56 9.80
N ALA A 28 -9.73 -11.54 10.34
CA ALA A 28 -9.37 -10.14 10.11
C ALA A 28 -7.94 -9.85 10.60
N SER A 29 -7.57 -10.33 11.79
CA SER A 29 -6.22 -10.18 12.37
C SER A 29 -5.10 -10.85 11.56
N ARG A 30 -5.47 -11.70 10.58
CA ARG A 30 -4.51 -12.22 9.62
C ARG A 30 -4.00 -11.13 8.66
N PHE A 31 -4.87 -10.20 8.28
CA PHE A 31 -4.65 -9.21 7.22
C PHE A 31 -4.53 -7.78 7.75
N VAL A 32 -4.93 -7.54 8.99
CA VAL A 32 -4.87 -6.25 9.69
C VAL A 32 -4.16 -6.50 11.02
N ALA A 33 -3.20 -5.65 11.40
CA ALA A 33 -2.43 -5.86 12.62
C ALA A 33 -3.28 -5.73 13.88
N GLY A 34 -4.20 -4.77 13.88
CA GLY A 34 -5.12 -4.48 14.97
C GLY A 34 -5.77 -3.12 14.77
N GLU A 35 -6.44 -2.63 15.81
CA GLU A 35 -7.14 -1.34 15.77
C GLU A 35 -6.26 -0.20 16.30
N ARG A 36 -5.16 -0.51 17.00
CA ARG A 36 -4.27 0.46 17.63
C ARG A 36 -2.93 0.54 16.92
N LEU A 37 -2.26 1.68 17.06
CA LEU A 37 -0.89 1.87 16.59
C LEU A 37 0.08 0.85 17.21
N ASP A 38 -0.08 0.55 18.51
CA ASP A 38 0.77 -0.42 19.21
C ASP A 38 0.72 -1.82 18.56
N ASP A 39 -0.46 -2.24 18.06
CA ASP A 39 -0.62 -3.52 17.35
C ASP A 39 0.20 -3.54 16.05
N ALA A 40 0.20 -2.41 15.34
CA ALA A 40 0.95 -2.24 14.10
C ALA A 40 2.47 -2.22 14.33
N ILE A 41 2.92 -1.58 15.41
CA ILE A 41 4.33 -1.56 15.82
C ILE A 41 4.79 -2.96 16.24
N GLU A 42 4.00 -3.71 17.01
CA GLU A 42 4.35 -5.08 17.39
C GLU A 42 4.42 -6.00 16.15
N ALA A 43 3.50 -5.84 15.20
CA ALA A 43 3.57 -6.53 13.91
C ALA A 43 4.85 -6.17 13.14
N ALA A 44 5.25 -4.88 13.11
CA ALA A 44 6.48 -4.42 12.48
C ALA A 44 7.73 -5.01 13.14
N ARG A 45 7.80 -5.03 14.48
CA ARG A 45 8.89 -5.69 15.24
C ARG A 45 9.01 -7.17 14.91
N SER A 46 7.87 -7.87 14.83
CA SER A 46 7.83 -9.29 14.49
C SER A 46 8.39 -9.58 13.09
N LEU A 47 8.11 -8.68 12.14
CA LEU A 47 8.69 -8.75 10.79
C LEU A 47 10.19 -8.45 10.79
N ALA A 48 10.64 -7.46 11.57
CA ALA A 48 12.05 -7.10 11.67
C ALA A 48 12.93 -8.26 12.17
N LYS A 49 12.41 -9.10 13.08
CA LYS A 49 13.06 -10.36 13.53
C LYS A 49 13.34 -11.35 12.38
N ASN A 50 12.72 -11.15 11.21
CA ASN A 50 12.90 -11.97 10.01
C ASN A 50 13.50 -11.17 8.85
N GLU A 51 14.18 -10.05 9.14
CA GLU A 51 14.80 -9.14 8.16
C GLU A 51 13.79 -8.57 7.15
N ILE A 52 12.53 -8.45 7.56
CA ILE A 52 11.44 -7.88 6.75
C ILE A 52 11.09 -6.52 7.32
N ARG A 53 11.12 -5.50 6.46
CA ARG A 53 10.79 -4.12 6.79
C ARG A 53 9.29 -3.90 6.84
N ALA A 54 8.84 -2.79 7.42
CA ALA A 54 7.41 -2.48 7.56
C ALA A 54 7.00 -1.17 6.84
N MET A 55 5.72 -1.09 6.48
CA MET A 55 5.05 0.16 6.07
C MET A 55 3.69 0.19 6.74
N LEU A 56 3.44 1.15 7.62
CA LEU A 56 2.16 1.28 8.32
C LEU A 56 1.15 2.02 7.45
N ASP A 57 -0.08 1.55 7.43
CA ASP A 57 -1.23 2.21 6.78
C ASP A 57 -2.33 2.39 7.82
N HIS A 58 -2.52 3.64 8.24
CA HIS A 58 -3.63 4.01 9.10
C HIS A 58 -4.93 3.98 8.28
N LEU A 59 -5.81 3.06 8.66
CA LEU A 59 -7.07 2.83 7.96
C LEU A 59 -8.08 3.93 8.26
N GLY A 60 -8.48 4.59 7.17
CA GLY A 60 -9.53 5.58 7.03
C GLY A 60 -9.64 5.90 5.54
N GLU A 61 -10.77 6.37 5.02
CA GLU A 61 -10.88 6.90 3.66
C GLU A 61 -12.02 7.92 3.64
N ASN A 62 -11.95 8.92 2.74
CA ASN A 62 -13.03 9.86 2.46
C ASN A 62 -13.57 10.57 3.71
N VAL A 63 -12.70 11.33 4.38
CA VAL A 63 -13.11 12.22 5.46
C VAL A 63 -14.22 13.15 4.98
N THR A 64 -15.26 13.29 5.79
CA THR A 64 -16.46 14.10 5.47
C THR A 64 -16.43 15.47 6.11
N ALA A 65 -15.46 15.73 6.99
CA ALA A 65 -15.22 17.03 7.61
C ALA A 65 -13.71 17.34 7.70
N PRO A 66 -13.29 18.61 7.59
CA PRO A 66 -11.89 19.02 7.74
C PRO A 66 -11.24 18.62 9.08
N GLU A 67 -12.01 18.54 10.15
CA GLU A 67 -11.55 18.13 11.47
C GLU A 67 -11.05 16.68 11.46
N GLN A 68 -11.74 15.80 10.73
CA GLN A 68 -11.32 14.41 10.55
C GLN A 68 -10.01 14.30 9.76
N ALA A 69 -9.77 15.23 8.82
CA ALA A 69 -8.48 15.30 8.12
C ALA A 69 -7.35 15.66 9.08
N SER A 70 -7.60 16.60 10.01
CA SER A 70 -6.64 16.96 11.05
C SER A 70 -6.38 15.82 12.03
N GLU A 71 -7.40 15.04 12.40
CA GLU A 71 -7.24 13.82 13.20
C GLU A 71 -6.39 12.77 12.48
N ALA A 72 -6.61 12.56 11.18
CA ALA A 72 -5.78 11.66 10.37
C ALA A 72 -4.30 12.11 10.34
N VAL A 73 -4.05 13.42 10.18
CA VAL A 73 -2.69 13.98 10.28
C VAL A 73 -2.07 13.66 11.64
N ASN A 74 -2.81 13.89 12.73
CA ASN A 74 -2.31 13.61 14.07
C ASN A 74 -1.99 12.12 14.27
N ALA A 75 -2.80 11.22 13.69
CA ALA A 75 -2.53 9.79 13.71
C ALA A 75 -1.24 9.42 12.95
N TYR A 76 -0.99 10.02 11.78
CA TYR A 76 0.25 9.80 11.02
C TYR A 76 1.48 10.39 11.74
N VAL A 77 1.37 11.58 12.31
CA VAL A 77 2.43 12.20 13.11
C VAL A 77 2.75 11.32 14.31
N GLY A 78 1.74 10.87 15.07
CA GLY A 78 1.94 9.96 16.19
C GLY A 78 2.56 8.62 15.78
N ALA A 79 2.21 8.07 14.62
CA ALA A 79 2.84 6.87 14.08
C ALA A 79 4.33 7.09 13.77
N LEU A 80 4.69 8.24 13.19
CA LEU A 80 6.07 8.61 12.87
C LEU A 80 6.90 8.89 14.13
N ASP A 81 6.33 9.57 15.12
CA ASP A 81 6.96 9.76 16.43
C ASP A 81 7.22 8.41 17.11
N ARG A 82 6.24 7.50 17.07
CA ARG A 82 6.40 6.15 17.62
C ARG A 82 7.47 5.33 16.88
N ILE A 83 7.56 5.45 15.55
CA ILE A 83 8.63 4.82 14.76
C ILE A 83 9.99 5.38 15.17
N ARG A 84 10.12 6.69 15.37
CA ARG A 84 11.35 7.32 15.85
C ARG A 84 11.78 6.75 17.22
N GLU A 85 10.84 6.55 18.14
CA GLU A 85 11.10 6.00 19.46
C GLU A 85 11.58 4.54 19.44
N GLU A 86 11.26 3.78 18.39
CA GLU A 86 11.78 2.42 18.20
C GLU A 86 13.28 2.40 17.87
N GLY A 87 13.84 3.50 17.37
CA GLY A 87 15.26 3.62 17.02
C GLY A 87 15.60 2.99 15.68
N ASP A 88 15.85 1.67 15.63
CA ASP A 88 16.40 0.97 14.46
C ASP A 88 15.34 0.30 13.57
N LEU A 89 14.06 0.48 13.87
CA LEU A 89 12.96 -0.11 13.11
C LEU A 89 12.80 0.57 11.74
N ASP A 90 13.23 -0.08 10.66
CA ASP A 90 13.00 0.37 9.27
C ASP A 90 11.50 0.27 8.91
N CYS A 91 10.81 1.37 9.16
CA CYS A 91 9.37 1.50 8.98
C CYS A 91 9.04 2.74 8.13
N MET A 92 8.13 2.57 7.18
CA MET A 92 7.53 3.66 6.40
C MET A 92 6.10 3.91 6.86
N VAL A 93 5.51 5.03 6.43
CA VAL A 93 4.06 5.23 6.50
C VAL A 93 3.48 5.40 5.10
N SER A 94 2.25 4.95 4.92
CA SER A 94 1.47 5.15 3.70
C SER A 94 0.29 6.05 3.99
N VAL A 95 0.09 7.06 3.13
CA VAL A 95 -0.99 8.06 3.28
C VAL A 95 -1.88 8.07 2.05
N LYS A 96 -3.16 8.38 2.24
CA LYS A 96 -4.10 8.66 1.15
C LYS A 96 -4.46 10.15 1.22
N LEU A 97 -4.36 10.86 0.10
CA LEU A 97 -4.56 12.31 0.12
C LEU A 97 -6.01 12.69 0.39
N SER A 98 -6.98 11.84 0.02
CA SER A 98 -8.38 12.02 0.40
C SER A 98 -8.56 12.11 1.92
N GLN A 99 -7.87 11.26 2.70
CA GLN A 99 -7.87 11.32 4.17
C GLN A 99 -7.26 12.62 4.71
N LEU A 100 -6.34 13.23 3.96
CA LEU A 100 -5.66 14.47 4.35
C LEU A 100 -6.36 15.71 3.82
N GLY A 101 -7.60 15.58 3.35
CA GLY A 101 -8.45 16.71 2.99
C GLY A 101 -8.36 17.16 1.53
N LEU A 102 -7.84 16.32 0.63
CA LEU A 102 -7.74 16.64 -0.81
C LEU A 102 -9.09 16.99 -1.46
N ASP A 103 -10.19 16.42 -0.97
CA ASP A 103 -11.53 16.72 -1.49
C ASP A 103 -12.13 18.02 -0.94
N PHE A 104 -11.50 18.64 0.07
CA PHE A 104 -11.86 19.97 0.56
C PHE A 104 -11.02 21.05 -0.09
N SER A 105 -9.70 20.90 -0.08
CA SER A 105 -8.76 21.88 -0.64
C SER A 105 -7.38 21.24 -0.86
N SER A 106 -6.75 21.59 -1.99
CA SER A 106 -5.39 21.15 -2.27
C SER A 106 -4.39 21.84 -1.34
N GLU A 107 -4.62 23.09 -0.98
CA GLU A 107 -3.83 23.88 -0.05
C GLU A 107 -3.88 23.28 1.37
N LEU A 108 -5.08 22.89 1.82
CA LEU A 108 -5.25 22.17 3.09
C LEU A 108 -4.48 20.86 3.08
N CYS A 109 -4.63 20.06 2.02
CA CYS A 109 -3.94 18.78 1.86
C CYS A 109 -2.41 18.95 1.87
N ILE A 110 -1.89 19.97 1.17
CA ILE A 110 -0.46 20.30 1.18
C ILE A 110 -0.02 20.68 2.59
N SER A 111 -0.75 21.55 3.30
CA SER A 111 -0.40 21.94 4.67
C SER A 111 -0.37 20.75 5.64
N HIS A 112 -1.28 19.80 5.45
CA HIS A 112 -1.35 18.56 6.21
C HIS A 112 -0.18 17.63 5.88
N MET A 113 0.15 17.49 4.59
CA MET A 113 1.33 16.76 4.16
C MET A 113 2.62 17.37 4.71
N GLU A 114 2.78 18.69 4.76
CA GLU A 114 3.95 19.33 5.38
C GLU A 114 4.16 18.89 6.83
N ARG A 115 3.08 18.84 7.61
CA ARG A 115 3.14 18.38 9.02
C ARG A 115 3.59 16.93 9.11
N VAL A 116 3.04 16.06 8.25
CA VAL A 116 3.46 14.64 8.19
C VAL A 116 4.91 14.51 7.73
N MET A 117 5.34 15.29 6.74
CA MET A 117 6.70 15.27 6.23
C MET A 117 7.73 15.77 7.26
N ALA A 118 7.38 16.78 8.06
CA ALA A 118 8.23 17.24 9.15
C ALA A 118 8.49 16.12 10.17
N ALA A 119 7.42 15.43 10.61
CA ALA A 119 7.55 14.27 11.50
C ALA A 119 8.35 13.13 10.86
N ALA A 120 8.15 12.87 9.56
CA ALA A 120 8.87 11.82 8.84
C ALA A 120 10.36 12.13 8.68
N SER A 121 10.72 13.40 8.52
CA SER A 121 12.11 13.85 8.50
C SER A 121 12.80 13.56 9.83
N SER A 122 12.15 13.91 10.96
CA SER A 122 12.66 13.61 12.31
C SER A 122 12.76 12.12 12.60
N ALA A 123 11.83 11.32 12.08
CA ALA A 123 11.83 9.86 12.23
C ALA A 123 12.77 9.15 11.24
N GLY A 124 13.38 9.88 10.31
CA GLY A 124 14.14 9.28 9.22
C GLY A 124 13.32 8.23 8.46
N SER A 125 12.05 8.52 8.18
CA SER A 125 11.09 7.61 7.53
C SER A 125 10.71 8.11 6.14
N VAL A 126 10.27 7.21 5.27
CA VAL A 126 9.66 7.58 3.98
C VAL A 126 8.14 7.64 4.15
N VAL A 127 7.53 8.69 3.60
CA VAL A 127 6.08 8.79 3.44
C VAL A 127 5.74 8.37 2.02
N MET A 128 4.89 7.36 1.86
CA MET A 128 4.42 6.88 0.57
C MET A 128 3.01 7.41 0.32
N ILE A 129 2.80 8.21 -0.72
CA ILE A 129 1.45 8.59 -1.16
C ILE A 129 0.86 7.41 -1.94
N ASP A 130 -0.16 6.76 -1.38
CA ASP A 130 -0.93 5.75 -2.09
C ASP A 130 -1.78 6.40 -3.19
N MET A 131 -1.86 5.72 -4.34
CA MET A 131 -2.64 6.18 -5.47
C MET A 131 -4.05 5.63 -5.37
N GLU A 132 -5.01 6.55 -5.32
CA GLU A 132 -6.43 6.26 -5.21
C GLU A 132 -7.04 5.97 -6.60
N SER A 133 -8.36 6.14 -6.78
CA SER A 133 -9.00 5.90 -8.08
C SER A 133 -8.51 6.90 -9.15
N SER A 134 -8.84 6.63 -10.41
CA SER A 134 -8.45 7.46 -11.55
C SER A 134 -8.84 8.93 -11.39
N ALA A 135 -9.92 9.22 -10.67
CA ALA A 135 -10.41 10.57 -10.37
C ALA A 135 -9.46 11.42 -9.50
N TYR A 136 -8.50 10.80 -8.81
CA TYR A 136 -7.54 11.50 -7.95
C TYR A 136 -6.16 11.68 -8.60
N VAL A 137 -5.85 10.93 -9.67
CA VAL A 137 -4.48 10.80 -10.21
C VAL A 137 -3.85 12.15 -10.52
N ASP A 138 -4.56 13.05 -11.21
CA ASP A 138 -4.01 14.36 -11.60
C ASP A 138 -3.70 15.25 -10.39
N ARG A 139 -4.63 15.33 -9.44
CA ARG A 139 -4.46 16.10 -8.19
C ARG A 139 -3.33 15.53 -7.34
N THR A 140 -3.25 14.21 -7.23
CA THR A 140 -2.17 13.51 -6.51
C THR A 140 -0.81 13.75 -7.15
N LEU A 141 -0.70 13.67 -8.48
CA LEU A 141 0.56 13.94 -9.19
C LEU A 141 1.00 15.40 -9.05
N ALA A 142 0.07 16.35 -9.07
CA ALA A 142 0.38 17.76 -8.87
C ALA A 142 0.97 18.01 -7.47
N ILE A 143 0.30 17.52 -6.43
CA ILE A 143 0.75 17.63 -5.03
C ILE A 143 2.10 16.91 -4.83
N PHE A 144 2.26 15.71 -5.39
CA PHE A 144 3.53 14.99 -5.29
C PHE A 144 4.69 15.78 -5.93
N ARG A 145 4.50 16.37 -7.12
CA ARG A 145 5.54 17.16 -7.78
C ARG A 145 5.94 18.39 -6.97
N ASP A 146 4.98 19.09 -6.39
CA ASP A 146 5.24 20.25 -5.51
C ASP A 146 6.04 19.82 -4.27
N LEU A 147 5.53 18.86 -3.52
CA LEU A 147 6.15 18.42 -2.26
C LEU A 147 7.52 17.77 -2.50
N ARG A 148 7.68 16.99 -3.58
CA ARG A 148 8.95 16.31 -3.88
C ARG A 148 10.09 17.28 -4.15
N ALA A 149 9.81 18.51 -4.59
CA ALA A 149 10.84 19.55 -4.75
C ALA A 149 11.46 19.98 -3.42
N ARG A 150 10.78 19.73 -2.30
CA ARG A 150 11.17 20.16 -0.95
C ARG A 150 11.44 18.99 0.00
N HIS A 151 11.01 17.77 -0.37
CA HIS A 151 11.07 16.58 0.47
C HIS A 151 11.62 15.36 -0.29
N ASP A 152 12.85 14.94 0.00
CA ASP A 152 13.48 13.79 -0.66
C ASP A 152 12.92 12.43 -0.23
N ARG A 153 12.34 12.35 0.97
CA ARG A 153 11.79 11.13 1.56
C ARG A 153 10.30 10.94 1.27
N LEU A 154 9.82 11.55 0.20
CA LEU A 154 8.45 11.39 -0.29
C LEU A 154 8.43 10.43 -1.47
N GLY A 155 7.60 9.39 -1.38
CA GLY A 155 7.34 8.43 -2.44
C GLY A 155 5.93 8.54 -3.00
N LEU A 156 5.74 7.99 -4.19
CA LEU A 156 4.46 7.95 -4.89
C LEU A 156 4.14 6.54 -5.38
N CYS A 157 2.90 6.12 -5.19
CA CYS A 157 2.38 4.91 -5.80
C CYS A 157 1.91 5.17 -7.24
N LEU A 158 2.17 4.24 -8.16
CA LEU A 158 1.66 4.28 -9.53
C LEU A 158 1.01 2.95 -9.93
N GLN A 159 -0.10 3.04 -10.65
CA GLN A 159 -0.93 1.89 -11.04
C GLN A 159 -0.67 1.53 -12.51
N CYS A 160 -0.01 0.41 -12.78
CA CYS A 160 0.37 0.06 -14.15
C CYS A 160 -0.82 -0.34 -15.05
N SER A 161 -2.00 -0.59 -14.49
CA SER A 161 -3.22 -0.88 -15.25
C SER A 161 -3.82 0.35 -15.92
N LEU A 162 -3.58 1.58 -15.43
CA LEU A 162 -4.09 2.77 -16.11
C LEU A 162 -3.31 3.03 -17.40
N ARG A 163 -4.03 3.34 -18.48
CA ARG A 163 -3.43 3.59 -19.80
C ARG A 163 -2.47 4.79 -19.78
N ARG A 164 -2.75 5.78 -18.93
CA ARG A 164 -1.95 7.02 -18.75
C ARG A 164 -0.59 6.82 -18.08
N THR A 165 -0.40 5.77 -17.28
CA THR A 165 0.75 5.63 -16.36
C THR A 165 2.11 5.71 -17.05
N GLN A 166 2.22 5.22 -18.28
CA GLN A 166 3.46 5.33 -19.07
C GLN A 166 3.85 6.79 -19.36
N GLY A 167 2.86 7.66 -19.58
CA GLY A 167 3.04 9.10 -19.73
C GLY A 167 3.41 9.75 -18.40
N ASP A 168 2.68 9.41 -17.34
CA ASP A 168 2.91 9.97 -16.00
C ASP A 168 4.33 9.67 -15.50
N ILE A 169 4.87 8.46 -15.75
CA ILE A 169 6.26 8.09 -15.41
C ILE A 169 7.28 9.06 -16.04
N ARG A 170 7.07 9.49 -17.29
CA ARG A 170 8.00 10.40 -17.97
C ARG A 170 7.98 11.81 -17.39
N ALA A 171 6.90 12.18 -16.71
CA ALA A 171 6.69 13.49 -16.09
C ALA A 171 6.98 13.48 -14.58
N LEU A 172 7.61 12.42 -14.06
CA LEU A 172 8.05 12.36 -12.66
C LEU A 172 9.32 13.18 -12.45
N PRO A 173 9.48 13.84 -11.29
CA PRO A 173 10.76 14.39 -10.87
C PRO A 173 11.85 13.30 -10.83
N ALA A 174 13.07 13.65 -11.26
CA ALA A 174 14.21 12.73 -11.25
C ALA A 174 14.46 12.16 -9.84
N GLY A 175 14.92 10.92 -9.75
CA GLY A 175 15.23 10.29 -8.45
C GLY A 175 14.02 10.01 -7.55
N SER A 176 12.79 10.12 -8.06
CA SER A 176 11.57 9.76 -7.31
C SER A 176 11.60 8.32 -6.77
N ILE A 177 11.00 8.11 -5.60
CA ILE A 177 10.75 6.78 -5.00
C ILE A 177 9.35 6.33 -5.42
N ILE A 178 9.25 5.29 -6.23
CA ILE A 178 7.99 4.87 -6.84
C ILE A 178 7.58 3.48 -6.37
N ARG A 179 6.39 3.38 -5.78
CA ARG A 179 5.72 2.11 -5.51
C ARG A 179 4.90 1.69 -6.72
N LEU A 180 5.34 0.68 -7.44
CA LEU A 180 4.64 0.18 -8.62
C LEU A 180 3.68 -0.94 -8.25
N VAL A 181 2.39 -0.73 -8.50
CA VAL A 181 1.31 -1.71 -8.28
C VAL A 181 0.59 -2.03 -9.58
N LYS A 182 -0.19 -3.12 -9.60
CA LYS A 182 -1.13 -3.39 -10.71
C LYS A 182 -2.27 -2.36 -10.77
N GLY A 183 -2.81 -2.00 -9.62
CA GLY A 183 -4.03 -1.19 -9.47
C GLY A 183 -5.10 -1.97 -8.69
N ALA A 184 -5.83 -1.27 -7.81
CA ALA A 184 -6.79 -1.89 -6.87
C ALA A 184 -8.24 -1.45 -7.10
N TYR A 185 -8.47 -0.43 -7.93
CA TYR A 185 -9.80 0.14 -8.20
C TYR A 185 -10.43 -0.52 -9.43
N LEU A 186 -11.77 -0.55 -9.45
CA LEU A 186 -12.52 -0.97 -10.62
C LEU A 186 -12.70 0.23 -11.54
N GLU A 187 -11.90 0.27 -12.59
CA GLU A 187 -11.89 1.34 -13.58
C GLU A 187 -12.46 0.82 -14.92
N PRO A 188 -13.11 1.69 -15.70
CA PRO A 188 -13.69 1.30 -16.97
C PRO A 188 -12.59 1.04 -18.04
N PRO A 189 -12.85 0.18 -19.05
CA PRO A 189 -11.84 -0.27 -20.01
C PRO A 189 -11.23 0.86 -20.87
N GLU A 190 -11.92 2.00 -20.99
CA GLU A 190 -11.45 3.21 -21.64
C GLU A 190 -10.26 3.83 -20.89
N ILE A 191 -10.22 3.68 -19.56
CA ILE A 191 -9.21 4.28 -18.67
C ILE A 191 -8.17 3.25 -18.26
N ALA A 192 -8.56 1.97 -18.08
CA ALA A 192 -7.69 0.92 -17.57
C ALA A 192 -7.68 -0.35 -18.43
N LEU A 193 -6.54 -1.04 -18.38
CA LEU A 193 -6.37 -2.38 -18.94
C LEU A 193 -7.16 -3.39 -18.10
N THR A 194 -7.99 -4.20 -18.77
CA THR A 194 -8.88 -5.16 -18.09
C THR A 194 -8.34 -6.59 -18.11
N SER A 195 -7.51 -6.95 -19.11
CA SER A 195 -6.96 -8.30 -19.20
C SER A 195 -5.73 -8.45 -18.29
N ARG A 196 -5.67 -9.58 -17.57
CA ARG A 196 -4.53 -9.90 -16.70
C ARG A 196 -3.19 -9.87 -17.46
N ARG A 197 -3.16 -10.43 -18.67
CA ARG A 197 -1.95 -10.49 -19.50
C ARG A 197 -1.44 -9.10 -19.87
N GLU A 198 -2.34 -8.18 -20.24
CA GLU A 198 -1.96 -6.81 -20.57
C GLU A 198 -1.48 -6.05 -19.34
N VAL A 199 -2.13 -6.22 -18.19
CA VAL A 199 -1.71 -5.61 -16.92
C VAL A 199 -0.34 -6.12 -16.50
N ASP A 200 -0.07 -7.42 -16.59
CA ASP A 200 1.23 -8.00 -16.26
C ASP A 200 2.34 -7.49 -17.20
N ALA A 201 2.02 -7.37 -18.50
CA ALA A 201 2.94 -6.79 -19.48
C ALA A 201 3.17 -5.29 -19.22
N ALA A 202 2.13 -4.54 -18.84
CA ALA A 202 2.23 -3.13 -18.48
C ALA A 202 3.05 -2.92 -17.21
N PHE A 203 2.92 -3.80 -16.21
CA PHE A 203 3.76 -3.80 -15.00
C PHE A 203 5.23 -3.90 -15.38
N ALA A 204 5.60 -4.90 -16.19
CA ALA A 204 6.97 -5.09 -16.64
C ALA A 204 7.50 -3.87 -17.42
N ARG A 205 6.70 -3.32 -18.36
CA ARG A 205 7.10 -2.12 -19.12
C ARG A 205 7.28 -0.89 -18.22
N CYS A 206 6.41 -0.68 -17.25
CA CYS A 206 6.52 0.45 -16.31
C CYS A 206 7.76 0.29 -15.42
N PHE A 207 8.00 -0.92 -14.91
CA PHE A 207 9.18 -1.24 -14.11
C PHE A 207 10.48 -0.92 -14.87
N VAL A 208 10.63 -1.43 -16.09
CA VAL A 208 11.81 -1.17 -16.93
C VAL A 208 12.01 0.32 -17.13
N ARG A 209 10.95 1.04 -17.51
CA ARG A 209 11.03 2.49 -17.74
C ARG A 209 11.42 3.28 -16.48
N LEU A 210 10.87 2.93 -15.32
CA LEU A 210 11.24 3.57 -14.06
C LEU A 210 12.72 3.39 -13.73
N ILE A 211 13.25 2.19 -13.94
CA ILE A 211 14.66 1.88 -13.71
C ILE A 211 15.57 2.64 -14.69
N ASP A 212 15.23 2.62 -15.99
CA ASP A 212 15.99 3.32 -17.04
C ASP A 212 16.02 4.84 -16.82
N LEU A 213 14.97 5.42 -16.23
CA LEU A 213 14.91 6.84 -15.86
C LEU A 213 15.58 7.17 -14.50
N GLY A 214 16.21 6.20 -13.84
CA GLY A 214 16.98 6.47 -12.63
C GLY A 214 16.18 6.47 -11.31
N HIS A 215 14.90 6.06 -11.32
CA HIS A 215 14.09 6.04 -10.11
C HIS A 215 14.42 4.86 -9.18
N THR A 216 14.05 5.00 -7.90
CA THR A 216 13.99 3.89 -6.94
C THR A 216 12.61 3.24 -7.04
N VAL A 217 12.55 1.91 -7.11
CA VAL A 217 11.30 1.20 -7.40
C VAL A 217 10.96 0.17 -6.34
N HIS A 218 9.84 0.40 -5.66
CA HIS A 218 9.23 -0.56 -4.75
C HIS A 218 8.25 -1.44 -5.55
N VAL A 219 8.63 -2.69 -5.78
CA VAL A 219 7.90 -3.65 -6.62
C VAL A 219 6.80 -4.30 -5.79
N ALA A 220 5.61 -3.69 -5.79
CA ALA A 220 4.49 -4.09 -4.94
C ALA A 220 3.59 -5.12 -5.63
N THR A 221 3.93 -6.40 -5.48
CA THR A 221 3.20 -7.51 -6.09
C THR A 221 3.41 -8.82 -5.32
N HIS A 222 2.41 -9.72 -5.36
CA HIS A 222 2.53 -11.10 -4.85
C HIS A 222 2.66 -12.13 -5.99
N ASP A 223 2.83 -11.65 -7.23
CA ASP A 223 2.92 -12.48 -8.43
C ASP A 223 4.35 -13.03 -8.60
N PRO A 224 4.56 -14.35 -8.43
CA PRO A 224 5.91 -14.92 -8.49
C PRO A 224 6.57 -14.75 -9.87
N THR A 225 5.79 -14.68 -10.95
CA THR A 225 6.31 -14.50 -12.30
C THR A 225 6.91 -13.10 -12.47
N LEU A 226 6.23 -12.07 -11.96
CA LEU A 226 6.74 -10.69 -12.01
C LEU A 226 7.95 -10.50 -11.10
N ILE A 227 7.96 -11.15 -9.93
CA ILE A 227 9.11 -11.12 -9.00
C ILE A 227 10.34 -11.76 -9.65
N GLU A 228 10.19 -12.94 -10.24
CA GLU A 228 11.30 -13.62 -10.90
C GLU A 228 11.77 -12.85 -12.15
N GLY A 229 10.86 -12.29 -12.93
CA GLY A 229 11.19 -11.40 -14.04
C GLY A 229 11.99 -10.16 -13.60
N THR A 230 11.60 -9.56 -12.47
CA THR A 230 12.31 -8.43 -11.84
C THR A 230 13.73 -8.83 -11.47
N LYS A 231 13.91 -9.94 -10.75
CA LYS A 231 15.24 -10.45 -10.34
C LYS A 231 16.16 -10.65 -11.55
N ARG A 232 15.66 -11.32 -12.60
CA ARG A 232 16.42 -11.57 -13.83
C ARG A 232 16.77 -10.27 -14.58
N PHE A 233 15.87 -9.29 -14.61
CA PHE A 233 16.15 -8.01 -15.23
C PHE A 233 17.24 -7.24 -14.47
N VAL A 234 17.08 -7.11 -13.15
CA VAL A 234 18.02 -6.41 -12.25
C VAL A 234 19.41 -7.02 -12.35
N GLN A 235 19.51 -8.35 -12.28
CA GLN A 235 20.78 -9.06 -12.42
C GLN A 235 21.44 -8.81 -13.79
N ARG A 236 20.69 -8.94 -14.89
CA ARG A 236 21.24 -8.72 -16.24
C ARG A 236 21.67 -7.28 -16.50
N ARG A 237 21.00 -6.31 -15.88
CA ARG A 237 21.27 -4.88 -16.07
C ARG A 237 22.25 -4.32 -15.03
N GLY A 238 22.69 -5.12 -14.06
CA GLY A 238 23.60 -4.69 -13.00
C GLY A 238 22.99 -3.59 -12.10
N VAL A 239 21.68 -3.58 -11.93
CA VAL A 239 21.01 -2.55 -11.12
C VAL A 239 21.20 -2.89 -9.63
N PRO A 240 21.66 -1.94 -8.80
CA PRO A 240 21.91 -2.23 -7.39
C PRO A 240 20.59 -2.43 -6.63
N TRP A 241 20.54 -3.45 -5.77
CA TRP A 241 19.36 -3.73 -4.93
C TRP A 241 19.05 -2.62 -3.92
N SER A 242 19.96 -1.68 -3.67
CA SER A 242 19.67 -0.47 -2.87
C SER A 242 18.59 0.43 -3.49
N ARG A 243 18.32 0.29 -4.79
CA ARG A 243 17.28 1.02 -5.52
C ARG A 243 15.97 0.24 -5.67
N LEU A 244 15.86 -0.93 -5.05
CA LEU A 244 14.70 -1.81 -5.18
C LEU A 244 14.28 -2.42 -3.84
N GLU A 245 12.98 -2.65 -3.69
CA GLU A 245 12.44 -3.55 -2.67
C GLU A 245 11.20 -4.25 -3.19
N PHE A 246 10.99 -5.50 -2.75
CA PHE A 246 9.72 -6.20 -2.97
C PHE A 246 8.74 -5.83 -1.88
N GLN A 247 7.54 -5.39 -2.27
CA GLN A 247 6.49 -5.06 -1.31
C GLN A 247 5.32 -6.02 -1.38
N MET A 248 4.84 -6.44 -0.22
CA MET A 248 3.70 -7.34 -0.08
C MET A 248 2.74 -6.84 0.99
N LEU A 249 1.56 -7.46 1.06
CA LEU A 249 0.52 -7.10 2.00
C LEU A 249 0.66 -7.99 3.22
N PHE A 250 0.36 -7.45 4.39
CA PHE A 250 0.30 -8.21 5.62
C PHE A 250 -0.68 -9.39 5.49
N GLY A 251 -0.28 -10.57 5.98
CA GLY A 251 -1.10 -11.78 5.86
C GLY A 251 -1.04 -12.52 4.51
N VAL A 252 -0.51 -11.90 3.45
CA VAL A 252 -0.55 -12.46 2.09
C VAL A 252 0.81 -13.00 1.67
N ARG A 253 0.86 -14.29 1.32
CA ARG A 253 2.09 -14.96 0.86
C ARG A 253 3.28 -14.80 1.83
N ARG A 254 3.03 -14.97 3.13
CA ARG A 254 4.07 -14.95 4.19
C ARG A 254 5.24 -15.91 3.89
N ASP A 255 4.97 -17.02 3.20
CA ASP A 255 5.97 -17.95 2.67
C ASP A 255 6.95 -17.27 1.71
N LEU A 256 6.44 -16.46 0.79
CA LEU A 256 7.23 -15.77 -0.21
C LEU A 256 8.01 -14.60 0.39
N GLN A 257 7.38 -13.84 1.30
CA GLN A 257 8.03 -12.75 2.05
C GLN A 257 9.30 -13.26 2.73
N ARG A 258 9.19 -14.33 3.53
CA ARG A 258 10.33 -14.93 4.25
C ARG A 258 11.37 -15.54 3.32
N ARG A 259 10.96 -16.21 2.23
CA ARG A 259 11.91 -16.76 1.25
C ARG A 259 12.74 -15.67 0.58
N LEU A 260 12.11 -14.56 0.20
CA LEU A 260 12.81 -13.44 -0.43
C LEU A 260 13.81 -12.79 0.53
N ALA A 261 13.37 -12.50 1.76
CA ALA A 261 14.25 -11.93 2.80
C ALA A 261 15.46 -12.85 3.08
N ARG A 262 15.23 -14.15 3.32
CA ARG A 262 16.31 -15.15 3.51
C ARG A 262 17.24 -15.31 2.31
N SER A 263 16.79 -14.91 1.12
CA SER A 263 17.63 -14.90 -0.09
C SER A 263 18.40 -13.58 -0.27
N GLY A 264 18.38 -12.70 0.73
CA GLY A 264 19.07 -11.41 0.73
C GLY A 264 18.37 -10.30 -0.06
N TYR A 265 17.12 -10.51 -0.51
CA TYR A 265 16.38 -9.45 -1.21
C TYR A 265 15.71 -8.50 -0.22
N PRO A 266 15.72 -7.17 -0.47
CA PRO A 266 14.97 -6.24 0.36
C PRO A 266 13.46 -6.50 0.25
N VAL A 267 12.81 -6.71 1.39
CA VAL A 267 11.36 -6.96 1.47
C VAL A 267 10.72 -6.00 2.47
N ARG A 268 9.59 -5.42 2.10
CA ARG A 268 8.73 -4.65 3.00
C ARG A 268 7.29 -5.15 2.98
N VAL A 269 6.66 -5.16 4.14
CA VAL A 269 5.25 -5.54 4.27
C VAL A 269 4.41 -4.33 4.65
N TYR A 270 3.34 -4.12 3.89
CA TYR A 270 2.30 -3.12 4.13
C TYR A 270 1.33 -3.63 5.19
N ILE A 271 1.32 -2.97 6.35
CA ILE A 271 0.60 -3.33 7.57
C ILE A 271 -0.55 -2.34 7.77
N PRO A 272 -1.78 -2.73 7.41
CA PRO A 272 -2.95 -1.93 7.70
C PRO A 272 -3.32 -2.09 9.19
N TYR A 273 -3.72 -0.99 9.83
CA TYR A 273 -4.21 -0.94 11.21
C TYR A 273 -5.24 0.19 11.39
N GLY A 274 -6.05 0.12 12.44
CA GLY A 274 -7.08 1.13 12.73
C GLY A 274 -8.49 0.57 12.75
N ALA A 275 -9.43 1.34 13.31
CA ALA A 275 -10.82 0.92 13.50
C ALA A 275 -11.59 0.68 12.18
N GLU A 276 -11.22 1.38 11.09
CA GLU A 276 -11.87 1.28 9.77
C GLU A 276 -11.37 0.10 8.92
N TRP A 277 -11.14 -1.05 9.55
CA TRP A 277 -10.54 -2.21 8.89
C TRP A 277 -11.50 -3.00 8.00
N TYR A 278 -12.80 -2.87 8.21
CA TYR A 278 -13.80 -3.67 7.51
C TYR A 278 -13.90 -3.35 6.00
N PRO A 279 -14.01 -2.07 5.57
CA PRO A 279 -13.94 -1.71 4.15
C PRO A 279 -12.65 -2.16 3.46
N TYR A 280 -11.53 -2.16 4.18
CA TYR A 280 -10.26 -2.68 3.66
C TYR A 280 -10.32 -4.20 3.44
N LEU A 281 -10.74 -4.96 4.46
CA LEU A 281 -10.83 -6.42 4.38
C LEU A 281 -11.76 -6.87 3.25
N THR A 282 -12.92 -6.24 3.10
CA THR A 282 -13.89 -6.59 2.06
C THR A 282 -13.33 -6.40 0.65
N ARG A 283 -12.56 -5.34 0.40
CA ARG A 283 -11.80 -5.16 -0.86
C ARG A 283 -10.79 -6.29 -1.08
N ARG A 284 -10.00 -6.66 -0.05
CA ARG A 284 -9.02 -7.76 -0.13
C ARG A 284 -9.68 -9.13 -0.42
N LEU A 285 -10.88 -9.37 0.09
CA LEU A 285 -11.66 -10.57 -0.19
C LEU A 285 -12.22 -10.56 -1.62
N ALA A 286 -12.67 -9.40 -2.12
CA ALA A 286 -13.21 -9.25 -3.47
C ALA A 286 -12.17 -9.37 -4.60
N GLU A 287 -10.89 -9.15 -4.28
CA GLU A 287 -9.79 -9.26 -5.25
C GLU A 287 -9.47 -10.70 -5.67
N ARG A 288 -9.76 -11.70 -4.82
CA ARG A 288 -9.60 -13.12 -5.19
C ARG A 288 -10.75 -13.96 -4.62
N PRO A 289 -11.60 -14.56 -5.47
CA PRO A 289 -12.66 -15.46 -5.01
C PRO A 289 -12.16 -16.62 -4.13
N ALA A 290 -10.92 -17.07 -4.35
CA ALA A 290 -10.26 -18.07 -3.50
C ALA A 290 -10.02 -17.59 -2.06
N ASN A 291 -9.80 -16.28 -1.84
CA ASN A 291 -9.69 -15.71 -0.49
C ASN A 291 -11.05 -15.79 0.23
N MET A 292 -12.15 -15.62 -0.50
CA MET A 292 -13.51 -15.78 0.02
C MET A 292 -13.85 -17.26 0.30
N TRP A 293 -13.44 -18.19 -0.57
CA TRP A 293 -13.58 -19.63 -0.28
C TRP A 293 -12.74 -20.04 0.94
N PHE A 294 -11.51 -19.55 1.05
CA PHE A 294 -10.68 -19.73 2.25
C PHE A 294 -11.37 -19.12 3.49
N PHE A 295 -11.99 -17.94 3.37
CA PHE A 295 -12.77 -17.29 4.42
C PHE A 295 -13.95 -18.15 4.89
N LEU A 296 -14.79 -18.62 3.96
CA LEU A 296 -15.94 -19.48 4.26
C LEU A 296 -15.52 -20.85 4.79
N SER A 297 -14.48 -21.47 4.22
CA SER A 297 -14.00 -22.80 4.62
C SER A 297 -13.41 -22.84 6.03
N ASN A 298 -12.70 -21.78 6.47
CA ASN A 298 -12.16 -21.71 7.82
C ASN A 298 -13.22 -21.41 8.89
N LEU A 299 -14.34 -20.78 8.51
CA LEU A 299 -15.50 -20.61 9.38
C LEU A 299 -16.20 -21.95 9.63
N VAL A 300 -16.29 -22.82 8.63
CA VAL A 300 -16.91 -24.16 8.74
C VAL A 300 -16.00 -25.16 9.48
N ARG A 301 -14.68 -25.05 9.32
CA ARG A 301 -13.72 -26.05 9.82
C ARG A 301 -13.44 -25.99 11.34
N ARG A 302 -13.99 -25.02 12.07
CA ARG A 302 -13.92 -24.94 13.54
C ARG A 302 -15.29 -24.96 14.24
N GLY A 303 -16.36 -25.26 13.49
CA GLY A 303 -17.69 -25.56 14.02
C GLY A 303 -17.93 -27.05 14.29
N ARG A 304 -16.86 -27.86 14.32
CA ARG A 304 -16.81 -29.23 14.83
C ARG A 304 -15.71 -29.31 15.88
#